data_AF-A0A965GQL0-F1
#
_entry.id   AF-A0A965GQL0-F1
#
_cell.length_a   1.000
_cell.length_b   1.000
_cell.length_c   1.000
_cell.angle_alpha   90.00
_cell.angle_beta   90.00
_cell.angle_gamma   90.00
#
_symmetry.space_group_name_H-M   'P 1'
#
loop_
_entity.id
_entity.type
_entity.pdbx_description
1 polymer ?
#
loop_
_entity_poly.entity_id
_entity_poly.type
_entity_poly.pdbx_seq_one_letter_code
_entity_poly.pdbx_strand_id
1 'polypeptide(L)'
;MSFFNLPRRHRFLIGAAFCVLALSAFAFGHPALAQTLSATDQLNQVATGGGLPTVSAPIIIARIIRVVLGTLGIIFTIVVLYAGFIYMTAQGDDTKIKTAKAMIKNGIIGLILCLLSFTITTYILDRLVEAAGLTGGSTSVTSQYGEPLSGSLGAGIIESTYPERDAIDIPRNTRIYVTFKEPIDPASIIAGYDANPASTDLNTDNVSIGPTDSTVGSALASTDVIVTTNDDHTIFAFDPVPNLGSSVEDTNYTVTLGSGIQKSNGLAAFSGAYSDGYRWSFEVSTLIDLTPPTVVSVIPRSGADEARNVTVSITFSEAMDPVASTGTSPTFRNIEVAYGDDVASATNEKGTFAISNGYRTVEFTPDEACGQDPCGDTIYCLHGNETIFVTAHAATLGTDPPQAYSVSATFDGLVDAAANSLDGNDDGEAQGSRSDDVDGTDDYELPSFTTTDDLNDDVPHIADMSAGINEGLVDQDADLDITFDIPMKSSTLNSANISLWPDPWYEFWFSLSKTDHYVGDDVDYTVANVSHGTLVSPDDLGWNYWPTVTRGVKSNWQICMYPAYGPSAEDAADLTCNGGSYSGDLGVSSALPYCCNGVPQATACETGTTQTSTGRVDAVGNPITLPDSND
;
A
#
# COMPACT_ATOMS: atom_id res chain seq x y z
N MET A 1 46.14 -17.12 25.12
CA MET A 1 47.11 -18.14 24.63
C MET A 1 47.52 -17.76 23.22
N SER A 2 48.83 -17.73 22.95
CA SER A 2 49.42 -17.11 21.77
C SER A 2 49.29 -17.96 20.50
N PHE A 3 48.70 -17.40 19.45
CA PHE A 3 48.74 -17.91 18.07
C PHE A 3 50.18 -18.21 17.59
N PHE A 4 51.16 -17.60 18.25
CA PHE A 4 52.59 -17.78 18.00
C PHE A 4 53.23 -19.02 18.66
N ASN A 5 52.51 -19.83 19.45
CA ASN A 5 53.08 -21.06 20.05
C ASN A 5 52.54 -22.38 19.48
N LEU A 6 51.71 -22.34 18.43
CA LEU A 6 51.24 -23.55 17.77
C LEU A 6 52.33 -24.15 16.85
N PRO A 7 52.52 -25.49 16.87
CA PRO A 7 53.51 -26.16 16.06
C PRO A 7 53.27 -25.90 14.57
N ARG A 8 54.35 -25.83 13.78
CA ARG A 8 54.37 -25.42 12.36
C ARG A 8 53.32 -26.11 11.47
N ARG A 9 52.84 -27.29 11.85
CA ARG A 9 51.78 -28.05 11.18
C ARG A 9 50.39 -27.43 11.34
N HIS A 10 50.08 -26.80 12.46
CA HIS A 10 48.77 -26.17 12.72
C HIS A 10 48.65 -24.79 12.07
N ARG A 11 49.75 -24.05 11.93
CA ARG A 11 49.77 -22.81 11.12
C ARG A 11 49.49 -23.08 9.64
N PHE A 12 50.00 -24.20 9.14
CA PHE A 12 49.74 -24.66 7.78
C PHE A 12 48.30 -25.11 7.60
N LEU A 13 47.72 -25.82 8.59
CA LEU A 13 46.32 -26.25 8.58
C LEU A 13 45.32 -25.08 8.68
N ILE A 14 45.61 -24.06 9.48
CA ILE A 14 44.76 -22.86 9.61
C ILE A 14 44.83 -22.00 8.33
N GLY A 15 46.03 -21.82 7.76
CA GLY A 15 46.17 -21.15 6.46
C GLY A 15 45.52 -21.92 5.31
N ALA A 16 45.57 -23.25 5.34
CA ALA A 16 44.88 -24.11 4.38
C ALA A 16 43.35 -24.06 4.57
N ALA A 17 42.84 -24.05 5.81
CA ALA A 17 41.42 -23.91 6.09
C ALA A 17 40.88 -22.54 5.64
N PHE A 18 41.66 -21.47 5.80
CA PHE A 18 41.30 -20.12 5.33
C PHE A 18 41.35 -20.01 3.81
N CYS A 19 42.33 -20.67 3.15
CA CYS A 19 42.34 -20.80 1.69
C CYS A 19 41.15 -21.63 1.19
N VAL A 20 40.78 -22.70 1.88
CA VAL A 20 39.62 -23.55 1.53
C VAL A 20 38.31 -22.79 1.71
N LEU A 21 38.16 -21.96 2.75
CA LEU A 21 37.01 -21.07 2.96
C LEU A 21 36.92 -19.96 1.90
N ALA A 22 38.06 -19.39 1.49
CA ALA A 22 38.13 -18.41 0.41
C ALA A 22 37.89 -19.04 -0.97
N LEU A 23 38.33 -20.29 -1.19
CA LEU A 23 38.06 -21.07 -2.40
C LEU A 23 36.61 -21.59 -2.44
N SER A 24 35.99 -21.90 -1.30
CA SER A 24 34.58 -22.29 -1.25
C SER A 24 33.65 -21.10 -1.47
N ALA A 25 34.02 -19.89 -1.01
CA ALA A 25 33.32 -18.65 -1.39
C ALA A 25 33.44 -18.35 -2.90
N PHE A 26 34.49 -18.83 -3.56
CA PHE A 26 34.66 -18.76 -5.02
C PHE A 26 33.94 -19.89 -5.78
N ALA A 27 33.66 -21.03 -5.13
CA ALA A 27 33.05 -22.21 -5.74
C ALA A 27 31.51 -22.15 -5.84
N PHE A 28 30.85 -21.20 -5.15
CA PHE A 28 29.42 -20.92 -5.32
C PHE A 28 29.14 -19.79 -6.35
N GLY A 29 30.18 -19.24 -6.98
CA GLY A 29 30.04 -18.42 -8.18
C GLY A 29 30.14 -19.30 -9.43
N HIS A 30 29.03 -19.46 -10.16
CA HIS A 30 29.00 -20.18 -11.43
C HIS A 30 30.08 -19.65 -12.40
N PRO A 31 30.85 -20.52 -13.09
CA PRO A 31 31.86 -20.05 -14.04
C PRO A 31 31.19 -19.54 -15.31
N ALA A 32 31.15 -18.23 -15.51
CA ALA A 32 31.03 -17.65 -16.85
C ALA A 32 32.44 -17.40 -17.39
N LEU A 33 32.92 -18.31 -18.24
CA LEU A 33 34.12 -18.10 -19.05
C LEU A 33 33.74 -17.20 -20.24
N ALA A 34 34.37 -16.03 -20.38
CA ALA A 34 34.49 -15.39 -21.68
C ALA A 34 35.74 -14.49 -21.77
N GLN A 35 36.54 -14.74 -22.80
CA GLN A 35 37.71 -13.98 -23.22
C GLN A 35 37.30 -12.76 -24.06
N THR A 36 37.99 -11.64 -23.81
CA THR A 36 38.42 -10.57 -24.74
C THR A 36 37.44 -9.97 -25.77
N LEU A 37 37.01 -8.73 -25.46
CA LEU A 37 36.95 -7.50 -26.27
C LEU A 37 36.77 -7.51 -27.81
N SER A 38 35.78 -6.70 -28.21
CA SER A 38 35.59 -5.91 -29.45
C SER A 38 34.81 -6.53 -30.62
N ALA A 39 33.47 -6.39 -30.58
CA ALA A 39 32.59 -6.12 -31.74
C ALA A 39 31.10 -6.14 -31.29
N THR A 40 30.67 -5.11 -30.56
CA THR A 40 29.39 -5.10 -29.82
C THR A 40 28.13 -5.00 -30.71
N ASP A 41 28.24 -4.65 -32.00
CA ASP A 41 27.04 -4.35 -32.80
C ASP A 41 26.56 -5.49 -33.72
N GLN A 42 27.32 -6.59 -33.88
CA GLN A 42 26.92 -7.69 -34.79
C GLN A 42 26.48 -8.98 -34.08
N LEU A 43 26.62 -9.06 -32.74
CA LEU A 43 26.22 -10.23 -31.94
C LEU A 43 24.85 -10.10 -31.26
N ASN A 44 24.32 -8.87 -31.11
CA ASN A 44 22.94 -8.66 -30.62
C ASN A 44 21.88 -9.24 -31.57
N GLN A 45 22.23 -9.41 -32.85
CA GLN A 45 21.37 -10.04 -33.86
C GLN A 45 21.49 -11.58 -33.89
N VAL A 46 22.46 -12.16 -33.17
CA VAL A 46 22.61 -13.63 -33.01
C VAL A 46 22.13 -14.09 -31.63
N ALA A 47 22.20 -13.24 -30.61
CA ALA A 47 21.70 -13.53 -29.26
C ALA A 47 20.16 -13.65 -29.18
N THR A 48 19.43 -12.99 -30.09
CA THR A 48 17.96 -13.09 -30.24
C THR A 48 17.48 -14.48 -30.69
N GLY A 49 18.38 -15.38 -31.09
CA GLY A 49 18.06 -16.77 -31.42
C GLY A 49 18.39 -17.81 -30.34
N GLY A 50 18.95 -17.41 -29.18
CA GLY A 50 19.60 -18.34 -28.24
C GLY A 50 19.07 -18.41 -26.80
N GLY A 51 18.10 -17.57 -26.40
CA GLY A 51 17.41 -17.71 -25.11
C GLY A 51 18.30 -17.64 -23.84
N LEU A 52 19.44 -16.94 -23.88
CA LEU A 52 20.30 -16.74 -22.71
C LEU A 52 20.11 -15.31 -22.15
N PRO A 53 20.06 -15.11 -20.81
CA PRO A 53 19.94 -13.79 -20.20
C PRO A 53 21.12 -12.88 -20.56
N THR A 54 20.86 -11.81 -21.31
CA THR A 54 21.86 -10.82 -21.71
C THR A 54 22.09 -9.81 -20.60
N VAL A 55 22.86 -10.17 -19.58
CA VAL A 55 23.40 -9.19 -18.63
C VAL A 55 24.61 -8.52 -19.28
N SER A 56 24.59 -7.20 -19.41
CA SER A 56 25.67 -6.45 -20.04
C SER A 56 26.99 -6.62 -19.25
N ALA A 57 28.10 -6.76 -19.98
CA ALA A 57 29.42 -6.97 -19.38
C ALA A 57 29.80 -5.93 -18.29
N PRO A 58 29.44 -4.63 -18.40
CA PRO A 58 29.68 -3.65 -17.34
C PRO A 58 28.95 -3.96 -16.03
N ILE A 59 27.72 -4.50 -16.09
CA ILE A 59 26.93 -4.85 -14.91
C ILE A 59 27.55 -6.04 -14.18
N ILE A 60 28.06 -7.03 -14.92
CA ILE A 60 28.78 -8.18 -14.36
C ILE A 60 30.07 -7.72 -13.67
N ILE A 61 30.83 -6.83 -14.30
CA ILE A 61 32.06 -6.25 -13.73
C ILE A 61 31.76 -5.46 -12.45
N ALA A 62 30.70 -4.65 -12.45
CA ALA A 62 30.28 -3.90 -11.26
C ALA A 62 29.87 -4.82 -10.11
N ARG A 63 29.16 -5.91 -10.40
CA ARG A 63 28.77 -6.93 -9.40
C ARG A 63 29.99 -7.62 -8.79
N ILE A 64 30.99 -7.98 -9.60
CA ILE A 64 32.25 -8.57 -9.12
C ILE A 64 33.01 -7.59 -8.23
N ILE A 65 33.14 -6.32 -8.66
CA ILE A 65 33.83 -5.28 -7.88
C ILE A 65 33.14 -5.08 -6.53
N ARG A 66 31.80 -5.06 -6.49
CA ARG A 66 31.02 -4.89 -5.25
C ARG A 66 31.26 -6.04 -4.27
N VAL A 67 31.31 -7.28 -4.75
CA VAL A 67 31.62 -8.47 -3.92
C VAL A 67 33.06 -8.43 -3.37
N VAL A 68 34.03 -8.03 -4.20
CA VAL A 68 35.45 -7.90 -3.79
C VAL A 68 35.64 -6.75 -2.78
N LEU A 69 34.98 -5.61 -2.99
CA LEU A 69 35.04 -4.49 -2.04
C LEU A 69 34.37 -4.82 -0.71
N GLY A 70 33.22 -5.51 -0.73
CA GLY A 70 32.54 -5.96 0.48
C GLY A 70 33.39 -6.93 1.30
N THR A 71 34.01 -7.91 0.65
CA THR A 71 34.91 -8.87 1.33
C THR A 71 36.17 -8.21 1.89
N LEU A 72 36.77 -7.24 1.19
CA LEU A 72 37.88 -6.45 1.71
C LEU A 72 37.49 -5.61 2.94
N GLY A 73 36.30 -4.99 2.92
CA GLY A 73 35.78 -4.24 4.06
C GLY A 73 35.68 -5.09 5.33
N ILE A 74 35.11 -6.30 5.20
CA ILE A 74 35.01 -7.26 6.31
C ILE A 74 36.40 -7.66 6.84
N ILE A 75 37.36 -7.91 5.96
CA ILE A 75 38.75 -8.25 6.35
C ILE A 75 39.39 -7.12 7.16
N PHE A 76 39.27 -5.86 6.72
CA PHE A 76 39.84 -4.72 7.43
C PHE A 76 39.20 -4.54 8.81
N THR A 77 37.88 -4.73 8.93
CA THR A 77 37.17 -4.70 10.21
C THR A 77 37.70 -5.75 11.18
N ILE A 78 37.89 -7.00 10.71
CA ILE A 78 38.46 -8.08 11.53
C ILE A 78 39.89 -7.74 12.00
N VAL A 79 40.72 -7.17 11.13
CA VAL A 79 42.10 -6.77 11.48
C VAL A 79 42.12 -5.67 12.54
N VAL A 80 41.23 -4.68 12.45
CA VAL A 80 41.11 -3.60 13.45
C VAL A 80 40.64 -4.15 14.79
N LEU A 81 39.63 -5.02 14.81
CA LEU A 81 39.13 -5.68 16.02
C LEU A 81 40.23 -6.52 16.69
N TYR A 82 40.97 -7.31 15.90
CA TYR A 82 42.08 -8.11 16.40
C TYR A 82 43.20 -7.25 16.99
N ALA A 83 43.52 -6.13 16.33
CA ALA A 83 44.52 -5.19 16.85
C ALA A 83 44.04 -4.51 18.14
N GLY A 84 42.75 -4.18 18.24
CA GLY A 84 42.12 -3.67 19.48
C GLY A 84 42.23 -4.68 20.62
N PHE A 85 42.00 -5.96 20.35
CA PHE A 85 42.17 -7.02 21.34
C PHE A 85 43.61 -7.14 21.85
N ILE A 86 44.62 -7.06 20.97
CA ILE A 86 46.04 -7.07 21.38
C ILE A 86 46.38 -5.84 22.21
N TYR A 87 45.80 -4.67 21.88
CA TYR A 87 46.01 -3.44 22.64
C TYR A 87 45.48 -3.56 24.07
N MET A 88 44.25 -4.07 24.23
CA MET A 88 43.61 -4.26 25.54
C MET A 88 44.31 -5.32 26.39
N THR A 89 44.92 -6.34 25.76
CA THR A 89 45.60 -7.44 26.46
C THR A 89 47.12 -7.22 26.63
N ALA A 90 47.62 -6.01 26.35
CA ALA A 90 49.06 -5.75 26.37
C ALA A 90 49.68 -5.72 27.78
N GLN A 91 48.91 -5.49 28.85
CA GLN A 91 49.38 -5.51 30.26
C GLN A 91 50.69 -4.70 30.51
N GLY A 92 50.90 -3.61 29.77
CA GLY A 92 52.11 -2.77 29.88
C GLY A 92 53.33 -3.24 29.07
N ASP A 93 53.19 -4.27 28.22
CA ASP A 93 54.23 -4.67 27.28
C ASP A 93 54.30 -3.71 26.08
N ASP A 94 55.33 -2.87 26.06
CA ASP A 94 55.59 -1.88 25.01
C ASP A 94 55.65 -2.48 23.61
N THR A 95 56.11 -3.72 23.46
CA THR A 95 56.19 -4.36 22.13
C THR A 95 54.81 -4.72 21.58
N LYS A 96 53.89 -5.18 22.43
CA LYS A 96 52.50 -5.46 22.04
C LYS A 96 51.73 -4.19 21.74
N ILE A 97 51.92 -3.15 22.55
CA ILE A 97 51.33 -1.83 22.33
C ILE A 97 51.76 -1.25 20.99
N LYS A 98 53.07 -1.31 20.69
CA LYS A 98 53.63 -0.81 19.42
C LYS A 98 53.09 -1.60 18.23
N THR A 99 52.95 -2.91 18.35
CA THR A 99 52.45 -3.79 17.28
C THR A 99 50.96 -3.54 17.03
N ALA A 100 50.14 -3.44 18.07
CA ALA A 100 48.72 -3.14 17.95
C ALA A 100 48.46 -1.78 17.29
N LYS A 101 49.19 -0.73 17.72
CA LYS A 101 49.09 0.61 17.11
C LYS A 101 49.50 0.60 15.63
N ALA A 102 50.51 -0.18 15.25
CA ALA A 102 50.91 -0.32 13.85
C ALA A 102 49.84 -1.01 13.01
N MET A 103 49.19 -2.06 13.53
CA MET A 103 48.10 -2.76 12.84
C MET A 103 46.87 -1.88 12.67
N ILE A 104 46.47 -1.14 13.71
CA ILE A 104 45.35 -0.18 13.63
C ILE A 104 45.66 0.90 12.59
N LYS A 105 46.87 1.49 12.64
CA LYS A 105 47.28 2.52 11.68
C LYS A 105 47.24 2.02 10.23
N ASN A 106 47.77 0.83 9.97
CA ASN A 106 47.79 0.28 8.62
C ASN A 106 46.40 -0.16 8.14
N GLY A 107 45.55 -0.68 9.03
CA GLY A 107 44.16 -1.05 8.73
C GLY A 107 43.31 0.17 8.35
N ILE A 108 43.43 1.27 9.10
CA ILE A 108 42.71 2.53 8.81
C ILE A 108 43.19 3.13 7.48
N ILE A 109 44.50 3.14 7.21
CA ILE A 109 45.02 3.62 5.93
C ILE A 109 44.48 2.78 4.77
N GLY A 110 44.43 1.46 4.91
CA GLY A 110 43.84 0.55 3.92
C GLY A 110 42.35 0.84 3.65
N LEU A 111 41.57 1.02 4.73
CA LEU A 111 40.15 1.36 4.63
C LEU A 111 39.92 2.69 3.90
N ILE A 112 40.69 3.73 4.25
CA ILE A 112 40.62 5.04 3.60
C ILE A 112 40.94 4.93 2.11
N LEU A 113 41.97 4.17 1.74
CA LEU A 113 42.33 3.98 0.34
C LEU A 113 41.25 3.23 -0.45
N CYS A 114 40.57 2.25 0.15
CA CYS A 114 39.44 1.56 -0.47
C CYS A 114 38.27 2.51 -0.71
N LEU A 115 37.91 3.34 0.28
CA LEU A 115 36.84 4.33 0.16
C LEU A 115 37.16 5.39 -0.90
N LEU A 116 38.39 5.91 -0.91
CA LEU A 116 38.84 6.86 -1.93
C LEU A 116 38.89 6.25 -3.34
N SER A 117 39.30 4.99 -3.45
CA SER A 117 39.33 4.30 -4.75
C SER A 117 37.92 4.14 -5.31
N PHE A 118 36.94 3.83 -4.45
CA PHE A 118 35.55 3.69 -4.86
C PHE A 118 34.99 5.02 -5.37
N THR A 119 35.15 6.10 -4.59
CA THR A 119 34.63 7.43 -4.97
C THR A 119 35.29 8.00 -6.23
N ILE A 120 36.60 7.77 -6.42
CA ILE A 120 37.30 8.21 -7.64
C ILE A 120 36.82 7.41 -8.86
N THR A 121 36.60 6.10 -8.70
CA THR A 121 36.18 5.24 -9.81
C THR A 121 34.77 5.59 -10.27
N THR A 122 33.84 5.80 -9.34
CA THR A 122 32.46 6.23 -9.68
C THR A 122 32.48 7.59 -10.36
N TYR A 123 33.22 8.57 -9.80
CA TYR A 123 33.35 9.90 -10.41
C TYR A 123 33.89 9.85 -11.85
N ILE A 124 34.90 9.01 -12.13
CA ILE A 124 35.44 8.88 -13.49
C ILE A 124 34.44 8.20 -14.43
N LEU A 125 33.71 7.19 -13.96
CA LEU A 125 32.69 6.51 -14.75
C LEU A 125 31.55 7.46 -15.11
N ASP A 126 31.07 8.26 -14.16
CA ASP A 126 30.01 9.25 -14.40
C ASP A 126 30.43 10.27 -15.46
N ARG A 127 31.68 10.75 -15.41
CA ARG A 127 32.24 11.67 -16.43
C ARG A 127 32.45 11.02 -17.79
N LEU A 128 32.74 9.71 -17.84
CA LEU A 128 32.88 8.97 -19.09
C LEU A 128 31.53 8.69 -19.74
N VAL A 129 30.49 8.41 -18.96
CA VAL A 129 29.11 8.24 -19.43
C VAL A 129 28.53 9.58 -19.93
N GLU A 130 28.81 10.67 -19.22
CA GLU A 130 28.52 12.05 -19.65
C GLU A 130 29.20 12.38 -20.99
N ALA A 131 30.50 12.09 -21.11
CA ALA A 131 31.26 12.33 -22.35
C ALA A 131 30.85 11.41 -23.51
N ALA A 132 30.26 10.24 -23.22
CA ALA A 132 29.76 9.30 -24.22
C ALA A 132 28.36 9.67 -24.76
N GLY A 133 27.72 10.73 -24.24
CA GLY A 133 26.41 11.18 -24.71
C GLY A 133 25.28 10.18 -24.42
N LEU A 134 25.48 9.28 -23.46
CA LEU A 134 24.50 8.27 -23.03
C LEU A 134 23.57 8.81 -21.92
N THR A 135 23.61 10.12 -21.66
CA THR A 135 22.79 10.78 -20.64
C THR A 135 21.41 11.13 -21.18
N GLY A 136 20.52 10.14 -21.16
CA GLY A 136 19.09 10.32 -20.93
C GLY A 136 18.73 9.47 -19.72
N GLY A 137 18.67 10.10 -18.54
CA GLY A 137 18.40 9.43 -17.27
C GLY A 137 19.66 9.25 -16.44
N SER A 138 19.92 10.21 -15.55
CA SER A 138 20.68 9.94 -14.34
C SER A 138 20.05 8.70 -13.69
N THR A 139 20.77 7.58 -13.58
CA THR A 139 20.43 6.54 -12.59
C THR A 139 20.75 7.13 -11.23
N SER A 140 19.80 7.95 -10.80
CA SER A 140 19.70 8.52 -9.48
C SER A 140 19.78 7.39 -8.45
N VAL A 141 20.32 7.65 -7.26
CA VAL A 141 20.21 6.73 -6.11
C VAL A 141 18.73 6.35 -5.88
N THR A 142 17.80 7.20 -6.30
CA THR A 142 16.36 6.98 -6.35
C THR A 142 15.91 5.81 -7.26
N SER A 143 16.70 5.36 -8.24
CA SER A 143 16.45 4.10 -8.98
C SER A 143 16.88 2.83 -8.22
N GLN A 144 17.65 2.98 -7.14
CA GLN A 144 18.02 1.88 -6.25
C GLN A 144 16.93 1.58 -5.21
N TYR A 145 16.07 2.56 -4.92
CA TYR A 145 14.96 2.47 -3.95
C TYR A 145 13.58 2.49 -4.61
N GLY A 146 13.46 2.97 -5.85
CA GLY A 146 12.22 2.93 -6.61
C GLY A 146 11.82 1.49 -6.94
N GLU A 147 10.75 1.03 -6.32
CA GLU A 147 10.11 -0.23 -6.70
C GLU A 147 9.51 -0.11 -8.09
N PRO A 148 9.81 -1.05 -9.01
CA PRO A 148 9.31 -0.97 -10.37
C PRO A 148 7.79 -1.09 -10.43
N LEU A 149 7.14 -0.18 -11.16
CA LEU A 149 5.70 -0.17 -11.43
C LEU A 149 4.84 -0.12 -10.17
N SER A 150 5.20 0.75 -9.22
CA SER A 150 4.57 0.82 -7.91
C SER A 150 3.66 2.04 -7.73
N GLY A 151 3.93 3.18 -8.37
CA GLY A 151 3.20 4.43 -8.09
C GLY A 151 1.77 4.48 -8.63
N SER A 152 1.35 3.48 -9.40
CA SER A 152 -0.07 3.38 -9.79
C SER A 152 -1.01 3.20 -8.60
N LEU A 153 -0.52 2.67 -7.46
CA LEU A 153 -1.27 2.57 -6.20
C LEU A 153 -1.17 3.87 -5.41
N GLY A 154 -2.31 4.42 -5.05
CA GLY A 154 -2.42 5.67 -4.31
C GLY A 154 -2.44 6.87 -5.24
N ALA A 155 -1.40 7.11 -6.02
CA ALA A 155 -1.37 8.26 -6.92
C ALA A 155 -2.07 8.01 -8.26
N GLY A 156 -1.81 6.85 -8.87
CA GLY A 156 -2.39 6.46 -10.15
C GLY A 156 -3.83 5.97 -10.07
N ILE A 157 -4.19 5.08 -11.00
CA ILE A 157 -5.56 4.57 -11.19
C ILE A 157 -5.97 3.51 -10.16
N ILE A 158 -5.02 2.92 -9.43
CA ILE A 158 -5.27 1.86 -8.45
C ILE A 158 -5.55 2.51 -7.09
N GLU A 159 -6.70 2.18 -6.52
CA GLU A 159 -7.10 2.63 -5.19
C GLU A 159 -6.59 1.69 -4.11
N SER A 160 -6.82 0.38 -4.28
CA SER A 160 -6.43 -0.62 -3.29
C SER A 160 -6.25 -2.00 -3.92
N THR A 161 -5.44 -2.84 -3.29
CA THR A 161 -5.24 -4.24 -3.67
C THR A 161 -5.30 -5.16 -2.47
N TYR A 162 -5.76 -6.38 -2.68
CA TYR A 162 -5.65 -7.48 -1.72
C TYR A 162 -5.05 -8.71 -2.40
N PRO A 163 -4.14 -9.46 -1.78
CA PRO A 163 -3.36 -9.05 -0.62
C PRO A 163 -2.69 -7.70 -0.83
N GLU A 164 -2.48 -7.00 0.28
CA GLU A 164 -1.72 -5.75 0.26
C GLU A 164 -0.29 -6.02 -0.23
N ARG A 165 0.36 -4.97 -0.73
CA ARG A 165 1.75 -5.06 -1.17
C ARG A 165 2.63 -5.49 0.00
N ASP A 166 3.52 -6.42 -0.29
CA ASP A 166 4.50 -7.01 0.64
C ASP A 166 3.87 -7.70 1.86
N ALA A 167 2.57 -7.99 1.79
CA ALA A 167 1.90 -8.80 2.80
C ALA A 167 2.54 -10.19 2.87
N ILE A 168 2.65 -10.72 4.09
CA ILE A 168 3.20 -12.03 4.39
C ILE A 168 2.13 -12.94 4.99
N ASP A 169 2.45 -14.23 5.07
CA ASP A 169 1.56 -15.25 5.64
C ASP A 169 0.19 -15.35 4.94
N ILE A 170 0.12 -15.02 3.64
CA ILE A 170 -1.14 -15.08 2.89
C ILE A 170 -1.56 -16.54 2.68
N PRO A 171 -2.82 -16.91 2.99
CA PRO A 171 -3.33 -18.26 2.77
C PRO A 171 -3.32 -18.68 1.29
N ARG A 172 -3.21 -19.98 1.04
CA ARG A 172 -3.10 -20.50 -0.32
C ARG A 172 -4.41 -20.47 -1.12
N ASN A 173 -5.57 -20.46 -0.47
CA ASN A 173 -6.89 -20.33 -1.09
C ASN A 173 -7.36 -18.85 -1.15
N THR A 174 -6.47 -17.90 -0.92
CA THR A 174 -6.77 -16.47 -1.01
C THR A 174 -7.10 -16.04 -2.44
N ARG A 175 -8.16 -15.25 -2.55
CA ARG A 175 -8.55 -14.50 -3.73
C ARG A 175 -7.86 -13.15 -3.75
N ILE A 176 -7.61 -12.63 -4.94
CA ILE A 176 -6.85 -11.39 -5.15
C ILE A 176 -7.84 -10.32 -5.62
N TYR A 177 -7.79 -9.13 -5.03
CA TYR A 177 -8.68 -8.01 -5.33
C TYR A 177 -7.91 -6.80 -5.85
N VAL A 178 -8.52 -6.09 -6.79
CA VAL A 178 -8.05 -4.78 -7.26
C VAL A 178 -9.23 -3.84 -7.37
N THR A 179 -9.13 -2.69 -6.70
CA THR A 179 -10.06 -1.58 -6.84
C THR A 179 -9.40 -0.47 -7.66
N PHE A 180 -10.09 -0.02 -8.69
CA PHE A 180 -9.72 1.09 -9.55
C PHE A 180 -10.56 2.33 -9.18
N LYS A 181 -9.98 3.52 -9.35
CA LYS A 181 -10.67 4.80 -9.10
C LYS A 181 -11.72 5.16 -10.15
N GLU A 182 -11.64 4.53 -11.33
CA GLU A 182 -12.58 4.73 -12.43
C GLU A 182 -13.04 3.37 -12.98
N PRO A 183 -14.25 3.29 -13.56
CA PRO A 183 -14.73 2.10 -14.22
C PRO A 183 -13.79 1.61 -15.33
N ILE A 184 -13.46 0.32 -15.29
CA ILE A 184 -12.61 -0.38 -16.25
C ILE A 184 -13.47 -1.10 -17.28
N ASP A 185 -12.98 -1.24 -18.50
CA ASP A 185 -13.60 -2.10 -19.51
C ASP A 185 -13.31 -3.57 -19.13
N PRO A 186 -14.33 -4.36 -18.76
CA PRO A 186 -14.10 -5.73 -18.32
C PRO A 186 -13.45 -6.60 -19.40
N ALA A 187 -13.61 -6.32 -20.70
CA ALA A 187 -12.93 -7.07 -21.77
C ALA A 187 -11.40 -6.94 -21.72
N SER A 188 -10.89 -5.88 -21.09
CA SER A 188 -9.45 -5.70 -20.89
C SER A 188 -8.88 -6.55 -19.74
N ILE A 189 -9.71 -7.13 -18.87
CA ILE A 189 -9.31 -7.97 -17.74
C ILE A 189 -9.86 -9.41 -17.87
N ILE A 190 -11.01 -9.58 -18.51
CA ILE A 190 -11.74 -10.83 -18.66
C ILE A 190 -11.76 -11.26 -20.13
N ALA A 191 -11.20 -12.43 -20.40
CA ALA A 191 -11.06 -12.96 -21.75
C ALA A 191 -12.45 -13.26 -22.36
N GLY A 192 -12.72 -12.69 -23.53
CA GLY A 192 -13.95 -12.95 -24.27
C GLY A 192 -15.21 -12.26 -23.72
N TYR A 193 -15.06 -11.31 -22.80
CA TYR A 193 -16.19 -10.58 -22.21
C TYR A 193 -17.05 -9.84 -23.25
N ASP A 194 -16.42 -9.19 -24.25
CA ASP A 194 -17.12 -8.50 -25.35
C ASP A 194 -18.12 -9.38 -26.11
N ALA A 195 -17.82 -10.68 -26.22
CA ALA A 195 -18.67 -11.64 -26.91
C ALA A 195 -19.70 -12.28 -25.97
N ASN A 196 -19.36 -12.39 -24.68
CA ASN A 196 -20.18 -13.03 -23.66
C ASN A 196 -19.90 -12.37 -22.30
N PRO A 197 -20.80 -11.51 -21.78
CA PRO A 197 -20.65 -10.89 -20.46
C PRO A 197 -20.67 -11.88 -19.27
N ALA A 198 -21.00 -13.15 -19.51
CA ALA A 198 -20.89 -14.21 -18.52
C ALA A 198 -19.54 -14.94 -18.55
N SER A 199 -18.59 -14.51 -19.39
CA SER A 199 -17.22 -15.03 -19.36
C SER A 199 -16.53 -14.61 -18.07
N THR A 200 -15.70 -15.49 -17.52
CA THR A 200 -14.96 -15.26 -16.27
C THR A 200 -13.48 -15.61 -16.39
N ASP A 201 -13.00 -16.03 -17.56
CA ASP A 201 -11.61 -16.43 -17.72
C ASP A 201 -10.69 -15.21 -17.69
N LEU A 202 -9.49 -15.34 -17.11
CA LEU A 202 -8.52 -14.26 -17.02
C LEU A 202 -7.99 -13.85 -18.39
N ASN A 203 -7.93 -12.54 -18.67
CA ASN A 203 -7.24 -12.01 -19.83
C ASN A 203 -5.72 -11.91 -19.58
N THR A 204 -5.00 -12.98 -19.96
CA THR A 204 -3.54 -13.08 -19.76
C THR A 204 -2.70 -12.14 -20.62
N ASP A 205 -3.30 -11.44 -21.59
CA ASP A 205 -2.59 -10.40 -22.35
C ASP A 205 -2.32 -9.15 -21.49
N ASN A 206 -3.16 -8.93 -20.48
CA ASN A 206 -3.16 -7.72 -19.65
C ASN A 206 -2.94 -8.01 -18.17
N VAL A 207 -3.22 -9.22 -17.68
CA VAL A 207 -3.03 -9.57 -16.27
C VAL A 207 -2.20 -10.85 -16.14
N SER A 208 -1.18 -10.80 -15.29
CA SER A 208 -0.36 -11.97 -14.97
C SER A 208 -0.29 -12.17 -13.45
N ILE A 209 -0.64 -13.36 -12.99
CA ILE A 209 -0.55 -13.78 -11.58
C ILE A 209 0.35 -15.01 -11.54
N GLY A 210 1.40 -15.01 -10.71
CA GLY A 210 2.25 -16.18 -10.59
C GLY A 210 3.40 -16.02 -9.60
N PRO A 211 4.19 -17.09 -9.38
CA PRO A 211 5.37 -17.02 -8.52
C PRO A 211 6.35 -15.96 -9.01
N THR A 212 6.87 -15.16 -8.07
CA THR A 212 7.86 -14.12 -8.35
C THR A 212 9.15 -14.72 -8.93
N ASP A 213 9.55 -15.89 -8.45
CA ASP A 213 10.62 -16.69 -9.05
C ASP A 213 10.08 -17.68 -10.07
N SER A 214 10.27 -17.37 -11.35
CA SER A 214 9.88 -18.23 -12.49
C SER A 214 10.49 -19.64 -12.50
N THR A 215 11.50 -19.91 -11.65
CA THR A 215 12.05 -21.27 -11.50
C THR A 215 11.21 -22.16 -10.59
N VAL A 216 10.33 -21.56 -9.77
CA VAL A 216 9.42 -22.25 -8.84
C VAL A 216 8.08 -22.58 -9.52
N GLY A 217 7.66 -21.78 -10.49
CA GLY A 217 6.48 -22.04 -11.31
C GLY A 217 6.27 -21.00 -12.41
N SER A 218 5.24 -21.21 -13.24
CA SER A 218 4.81 -20.25 -14.27
C SER A 218 3.63 -19.42 -13.78
N ALA A 219 3.36 -18.31 -14.47
CA ALA A 219 2.09 -17.60 -14.30
C ALA A 219 0.89 -18.52 -14.56
N LEU A 220 -0.21 -18.26 -13.84
CA LEU A 220 -1.48 -18.94 -13.97
C LEU A 220 -2.04 -18.76 -15.38
N ALA A 221 -2.62 -19.80 -15.94
CA ALA A 221 -3.26 -19.73 -17.25
C ALA A 221 -4.61 -19.01 -17.17
N SER A 222 -5.15 -18.62 -18.34
CA SER A 222 -6.44 -17.95 -18.46
C SER A 222 -7.58 -18.67 -17.73
N THR A 223 -7.60 -20.01 -17.78
CA THR A 223 -8.63 -20.85 -17.15
C THR A 223 -8.31 -21.23 -15.69
N ASP A 224 -7.13 -20.87 -15.19
CA ASP A 224 -6.73 -21.17 -13.81
C ASP A 224 -7.19 -20.07 -12.84
N VAL A 225 -7.83 -19.01 -13.35
CA VAL A 225 -8.33 -17.89 -12.55
C VAL A 225 -9.72 -17.52 -13.04
N ILE A 226 -10.68 -17.55 -12.13
CA ILE A 226 -12.03 -17.03 -12.34
C ILE A 226 -12.02 -15.56 -11.96
N VAL A 227 -12.52 -14.69 -12.84
CA VAL A 227 -12.57 -13.25 -12.63
C VAL A 227 -14.02 -12.81 -12.53
N THR A 228 -14.32 -12.06 -11.47
CA THR A 228 -15.61 -11.40 -11.26
C THR A 228 -15.41 -9.90 -11.04
N THR A 229 -16.46 -9.12 -11.22
CA THR A 229 -16.44 -7.67 -11.06
C THR A 229 -17.75 -7.16 -10.49
N ASN A 230 -17.71 -6.03 -9.80
CA ASN A 230 -18.92 -5.35 -9.32
C ASN A 230 -19.66 -4.66 -10.49
N ASP A 231 -20.91 -4.25 -10.24
CA ASP A 231 -21.77 -3.63 -11.27
C ASP A 231 -21.17 -2.35 -11.89
N ASP A 232 -20.36 -1.60 -11.13
CA ASP A 232 -19.71 -0.37 -11.59
C ASP A 232 -18.38 -0.61 -12.35
N HIS A 233 -17.94 -1.86 -12.44
CA HIS A 233 -16.65 -2.27 -13.03
C HIS A 233 -15.44 -1.53 -12.46
N THR A 234 -15.50 -1.17 -11.18
CA THR A 234 -14.39 -0.54 -10.45
C THR A 234 -13.60 -1.55 -9.62
N ILE A 235 -14.20 -2.69 -9.28
CA ILE A 235 -13.56 -3.73 -8.47
C ILE A 235 -13.51 -5.03 -9.28
N PHE A 236 -12.35 -5.69 -9.28
CA PHE A 236 -12.15 -7.00 -9.87
C PHE A 236 -11.62 -7.97 -8.82
N ALA A 237 -12.28 -9.12 -8.72
CA ALA A 237 -11.84 -10.22 -7.89
C ALA A 237 -11.33 -11.37 -8.78
N PHE A 238 -10.10 -11.78 -8.53
CA PHE A 238 -9.41 -12.87 -9.18
C PHE A 238 -9.39 -14.06 -8.21
N ASP A 239 -10.05 -15.13 -8.59
CA ASP A 239 -10.18 -16.36 -7.81
C ASP A 239 -9.33 -17.47 -8.45
N PRO A 240 -8.13 -17.76 -7.92
CA PRO A 240 -7.30 -18.85 -8.40
C PRO A 240 -7.99 -20.19 -8.17
N VAL A 241 -8.29 -20.91 -9.25
CA VAL A 241 -8.87 -22.26 -9.19
C VAL A 241 -7.93 -23.26 -8.48
N PRO A 242 -6.60 -23.27 -8.75
CA PRO A 242 -5.67 -23.98 -7.91
C PRO A 242 -5.24 -23.12 -6.71
N ASN A 243 -5.14 -23.75 -5.54
CA ASN A 243 -4.50 -23.13 -4.37
C ASN A 243 -3.10 -22.62 -4.75
N LEU A 244 -2.84 -21.35 -4.46
CA LEU A 244 -1.57 -20.66 -4.68
C LEU A 244 -0.43 -21.35 -3.91
N GLY A 245 0.80 -21.03 -4.30
CA GLY A 245 2.01 -21.46 -3.60
C GLY A 245 2.19 -22.96 -3.45
N SER A 246 2.90 -23.35 -2.39
CA SER A 246 3.27 -24.72 -2.08
C SER A 246 2.76 -25.09 -0.69
N SER A 247 2.36 -26.35 -0.49
CA SER A 247 1.97 -26.84 0.84
C SER A 247 3.17 -27.19 1.74
N VAL A 248 4.39 -26.85 1.32
CA VAL A 248 5.64 -27.30 1.97
C VAL A 248 6.58 -26.13 2.30
N GLU A 249 6.57 -25.08 1.49
CA GLU A 249 7.38 -23.88 1.71
C GLU A 249 6.63 -22.63 1.25
N ASP A 250 6.90 -21.51 1.92
CA ASP A 250 6.30 -20.24 1.57
C ASP A 250 6.82 -19.77 0.20
N THR A 251 5.94 -19.16 -0.59
CA THR A 251 6.22 -18.82 -1.99
C THR A 251 5.82 -17.38 -2.25
N ASN A 252 6.77 -16.56 -2.71
CA ASN A 252 6.47 -15.20 -3.16
C ASN A 252 5.70 -15.22 -4.48
N TYR A 253 4.59 -14.51 -4.53
CA TYR A 253 3.77 -14.27 -5.71
C TYR A 253 3.89 -12.82 -6.16
N THR A 254 3.69 -12.62 -7.46
CA THR A 254 3.61 -11.33 -8.12
C THR A 254 2.30 -11.26 -8.89
N VAL A 255 1.61 -10.12 -8.80
CA VAL A 255 0.54 -9.75 -9.73
C VAL A 255 1.01 -8.58 -10.58
N THR A 256 0.74 -8.62 -11.88
CA THR A 256 1.08 -7.58 -12.84
C THR A 256 -0.15 -7.20 -13.64
N LEU A 257 -0.49 -5.91 -13.62
CA LEU A 257 -1.51 -5.26 -14.44
C LEU A 257 -0.78 -4.50 -15.54
N GLY A 258 -0.97 -4.93 -16.78
CA GLY A 258 -0.33 -4.38 -17.96
C GLY A 258 -1.00 -3.09 -18.45
N SER A 259 -0.25 -2.33 -19.25
CA SER A 259 -0.70 -1.06 -19.83
C SER A 259 -1.82 -1.20 -20.88
N GLY A 260 -2.19 -2.42 -21.27
CA GLY A 260 -3.32 -2.67 -22.16
C GLY A 260 -4.69 -2.66 -21.49
N ILE A 261 -4.76 -2.49 -20.16
CA ILE A 261 -6.03 -2.30 -19.42
C ILE A 261 -6.64 -0.94 -19.80
N GLN A 262 -7.94 -0.96 -20.09
CA GLN A 262 -8.67 0.21 -20.57
C GLN A 262 -9.77 0.59 -19.59
N LYS A 263 -10.03 1.88 -19.48
CA LYS A 263 -11.23 2.41 -18.80
C LYS A 263 -12.47 2.11 -19.64
N SER A 264 -13.63 2.06 -19.02
CA SER A 264 -14.93 1.86 -19.71
C SER A 264 -15.21 2.92 -20.80
N ASN A 265 -14.54 4.07 -20.76
CA ASN A 265 -14.61 5.10 -21.79
C ASN A 265 -13.65 4.89 -22.99
N GLY A 266 -12.90 3.78 -23.01
CA GLY A 266 -11.96 3.39 -24.06
C GLY A 266 -10.57 4.04 -23.98
N LEU A 267 -10.30 4.84 -22.94
CA LEU A 267 -8.96 5.39 -22.68
C LEU A 267 -8.10 4.37 -21.92
N ALA A 268 -6.77 4.49 -22.00
CA ALA A 268 -5.87 3.68 -21.18
C ALA A 268 -6.11 3.95 -19.68
N ALA A 269 -6.14 2.90 -18.87
CA ALA A 269 -6.22 3.03 -17.41
C ALA A 269 -4.91 3.58 -16.84
N PHE A 270 -3.79 3.10 -17.39
CA PHE A 270 -2.43 3.53 -17.03
C PHE A 270 -1.96 4.63 -17.98
N SER A 271 -1.61 5.80 -17.44
CA SER A 271 -1.22 6.97 -18.24
C SER A 271 -0.21 7.86 -17.50
N GLY A 272 0.37 8.84 -18.20
CA GLY A 272 1.30 9.78 -17.60
C GLY A 272 2.56 9.11 -17.05
N ALA A 273 2.92 9.42 -15.80
CA ALA A 273 4.05 8.81 -15.11
C ALA A 273 3.84 7.30 -14.86
N TYR A 274 2.60 6.82 -14.87
CA TYR A 274 2.22 5.45 -14.53
C TYR A 274 1.88 4.60 -15.76
N SER A 275 2.30 5.01 -16.96
CA SER A 275 1.87 4.40 -18.23
C SER A 275 2.26 2.93 -18.39
N ASP A 276 3.23 2.45 -17.61
CA ASP A 276 3.80 1.11 -17.76
C ASP A 276 3.02 0.03 -16.99
N GLY A 277 1.98 0.41 -16.25
CA GLY A 277 1.10 -0.51 -15.53
C GLY A 277 1.30 -0.49 -14.02
N TYR A 278 0.99 -1.61 -13.38
CA TYR A 278 1.16 -1.78 -11.94
C TYR A 278 1.61 -3.19 -11.61
N ARG A 279 2.50 -3.32 -10.63
CA ARG A 279 2.97 -4.62 -10.14
C ARG A 279 3.16 -4.57 -8.63
N TRP A 280 2.69 -5.60 -7.93
CA TRP A 280 2.97 -5.80 -6.52
C TRP A 280 3.26 -7.28 -6.24
N SER A 281 3.84 -7.56 -5.07
CA SER A 281 4.16 -8.91 -4.61
C SER A 281 3.63 -9.13 -3.19
N PHE A 282 3.47 -10.39 -2.81
CA PHE A 282 3.12 -10.84 -1.46
C PHE A 282 3.64 -12.28 -1.26
N GLU A 283 3.81 -12.71 -0.01
CA GLU A 283 4.25 -14.06 0.34
C GLU A 283 3.05 -14.95 0.66
N VAL A 284 2.90 -16.03 -0.11
CA VAL A 284 1.90 -17.07 0.13
C VAL A 284 2.48 -18.11 1.08
N SER A 285 1.82 -18.35 2.20
CA SER A 285 2.19 -19.33 3.21
C SER A 285 1.94 -20.78 2.76
N THR A 286 2.25 -21.73 3.63
CA THR A 286 1.88 -23.15 3.43
C THR A 286 0.44 -23.49 3.84
N LEU A 287 -0.29 -22.56 4.45
CA LEU A 287 -1.59 -22.80 5.11
C LEU A 287 -2.78 -22.53 4.17
N ILE A 288 -3.92 -23.10 4.53
CA ILE A 288 -5.23 -22.82 3.94
C ILE A 288 -6.05 -22.16 5.03
N ASP A 289 -6.79 -21.14 4.65
CA ASP A 289 -7.68 -20.44 5.55
C ASP A 289 -9.07 -21.07 5.54
N LEU A 290 -9.53 -21.42 6.73
CA LEU A 290 -10.82 -22.01 7.03
C LEU A 290 -11.45 -21.30 8.23
N THR A 291 -11.05 -20.05 8.50
CA THR A 291 -11.63 -19.25 9.56
C THR A 291 -12.76 -18.41 8.95
N PRO A 292 -14.02 -18.59 9.39
CA PRO A 292 -15.11 -17.71 8.99
C PRO A 292 -14.84 -16.26 9.41
N PRO A 293 -15.21 -15.26 8.59
CA PRO A 293 -15.20 -13.88 9.03
C PRO A 293 -16.33 -13.65 10.04
N THR A 294 -16.11 -12.75 11.00
CA THR A 294 -17.13 -12.32 11.98
C THR A 294 -17.30 -10.80 11.95
N VAL A 295 -18.43 -10.31 12.48
CA VAL A 295 -18.68 -8.86 12.59
C VAL A 295 -18.00 -8.31 13.83
N VAL A 296 -17.01 -7.43 13.64
CA VAL A 296 -16.24 -6.78 14.73
C VAL A 296 -16.97 -5.57 15.28
N SER A 297 -17.54 -4.73 14.41
CA SER A 297 -18.28 -3.55 14.84
C SER A 297 -19.33 -3.12 13.83
N VAL A 298 -20.40 -2.49 14.34
CA VAL A 298 -21.44 -1.85 13.54
C VAL A 298 -21.70 -0.45 14.07
N ILE A 299 -21.73 0.51 13.15
CA ILE A 299 -22.09 1.90 13.42
C ILE A 299 -23.33 2.22 12.58
N PRO A 300 -24.39 2.78 13.15
CA PRO A 300 -24.63 2.95 14.58
C PRO A 300 -24.77 1.61 15.31
N ARG A 301 -24.46 1.61 16.62
CA ARG A 301 -24.66 0.44 17.46
C ARG A 301 -26.15 0.18 17.75
N SER A 302 -26.44 -1.03 18.22
CA SER A 302 -27.78 -1.39 18.69
C SER A 302 -28.27 -0.45 19.79
N GLY A 303 -29.49 0.06 19.64
CA GLY A 303 -30.15 0.98 20.57
C GLY A 303 -29.66 2.43 20.54
N ALA A 304 -28.77 2.80 19.59
CA ALA A 304 -28.38 4.19 19.40
C ALA A 304 -29.55 5.06 18.90
N ASP A 305 -29.46 6.37 19.15
CA ASP A 305 -30.39 7.38 18.64
C ASP A 305 -29.56 8.43 17.90
N GLU A 306 -29.65 8.44 16.57
CA GLU A 306 -28.69 9.13 15.70
C GLU A 306 -29.35 10.17 14.81
N ALA A 307 -28.55 11.15 14.38
CA ALA A 307 -28.96 12.03 13.29
C ALA A 307 -29.10 11.23 11.99
N ARG A 308 -30.09 11.57 11.16
CA ARG A 308 -30.42 10.76 9.96
C ARG A 308 -29.37 10.79 8.85
N ASN A 309 -28.34 11.63 8.95
CA ASN A 309 -27.19 11.65 8.04
C ASN A 309 -26.04 10.71 8.44
N VAL A 310 -26.20 9.94 9.53
CA VAL A 310 -25.22 8.91 9.93
C VAL A 310 -25.07 7.84 8.85
N THR A 311 -23.83 7.42 8.60
CA THR A 311 -23.48 6.31 7.70
C THR A 311 -23.61 5.00 8.46
N VAL A 312 -24.27 4.00 7.86
CA VAL A 312 -24.24 2.64 8.40
C VAL A 312 -22.95 1.96 7.95
N SER A 313 -22.13 1.50 8.90
CA SER A 313 -20.83 0.87 8.66
C SER A 313 -20.77 -0.47 9.38
N ILE A 314 -20.29 -1.51 8.69
CA ILE A 314 -20.03 -2.85 9.25
C ILE A 314 -18.55 -3.15 9.04
N THR A 315 -17.81 -3.44 10.11
CA THR A 315 -16.41 -3.86 10.05
C THR A 315 -16.29 -5.34 10.40
N PHE A 316 -15.56 -6.08 9.58
CA PHE A 316 -15.34 -7.53 9.71
C PHE A 316 -13.95 -7.85 10.29
N SER A 317 -13.78 -9.08 10.79
CA SER A 317 -12.52 -9.59 11.37
C SER A 317 -11.38 -9.67 10.35
N GLU A 318 -11.72 -9.73 9.06
CA GLU A 318 -10.78 -9.94 7.96
C GLU A 318 -11.31 -9.35 6.65
N ALA A 319 -10.52 -9.50 5.58
CA ALA A 319 -10.88 -8.96 4.27
C ALA A 319 -12.03 -9.77 3.66
N MET A 320 -13.10 -9.08 3.29
CA MET A 320 -14.28 -9.63 2.65
C MET A 320 -14.14 -9.63 1.13
N ASP A 321 -14.86 -10.53 0.45
CA ASP A 321 -15.01 -10.44 -1.00
C ASP A 321 -15.77 -9.16 -1.39
N PRO A 322 -15.17 -8.27 -2.20
CA PRO A 322 -15.78 -7.00 -2.54
C PRO A 322 -16.99 -7.12 -3.48
N VAL A 323 -17.07 -8.15 -4.31
CA VAL A 323 -18.19 -8.37 -5.24
C VAL A 323 -19.42 -8.88 -4.48
N ALA A 324 -19.21 -9.67 -3.44
CA ALA A 324 -20.27 -10.18 -2.56
C ALA A 324 -20.71 -9.17 -1.49
N SER A 325 -19.97 -8.09 -1.27
CA SER A 325 -20.22 -7.11 -0.20
C SER A 325 -20.55 -5.70 -0.70
N THR A 326 -20.49 -5.45 -2.00
CA THR A 326 -20.86 -4.16 -2.62
C THR A 326 -22.02 -4.31 -3.58
N GLY A 327 -22.79 -3.24 -3.75
CA GLY A 327 -23.93 -3.20 -4.66
C GLY A 327 -24.95 -2.12 -4.28
N THR A 328 -26.02 -2.03 -5.05
CA THR A 328 -27.09 -1.04 -4.83
C THR A 328 -28.36 -1.70 -4.31
N SER A 329 -28.89 -1.18 -3.21
CA SER A 329 -30.21 -1.57 -2.68
C SER A 329 -31.33 -0.92 -3.51
N PRO A 330 -32.43 -1.63 -3.83
CA PRO A 330 -32.84 -2.91 -3.26
C PRO A 330 -32.55 -4.10 -4.18
N THR A 331 -31.61 -4.04 -5.11
CA THR A 331 -31.28 -5.21 -5.95
C THR A 331 -30.25 -6.11 -5.28
N PHE A 332 -29.27 -5.50 -4.61
CA PHE A 332 -28.31 -6.17 -3.75
C PHE A 332 -29.01 -6.70 -2.49
N ARG A 333 -28.63 -7.91 -2.06
CA ARG A 333 -29.32 -8.67 -0.99
C ARG A 333 -28.39 -9.25 0.06
N ASN A 334 -27.07 -9.18 -0.11
CA ASN A 334 -26.16 -9.79 0.86
C ASN A 334 -26.04 -8.92 2.13
N ILE A 335 -26.38 -7.63 2.03
CA ILE A 335 -26.59 -6.73 3.17
C ILE A 335 -27.87 -5.95 2.92
N GLU A 336 -28.72 -5.86 3.95
CA GLU A 336 -29.96 -5.10 3.94
C GLU A 336 -29.95 -4.05 5.05
N VAL A 337 -30.26 -2.80 4.68
CA VAL A 337 -30.58 -1.73 5.61
C VAL A 337 -32.05 -1.41 5.40
N ALA A 338 -32.87 -1.51 6.44
CA ALA A 338 -34.32 -1.38 6.31
C ALA A 338 -34.91 -0.54 7.44
N TYR A 339 -36.03 0.13 7.18
CA TYR A 339 -36.72 0.96 8.16
C TYR A 339 -38.17 0.52 8.38
N GLY A 340 -38.68 0.69 9.61
CA GLY A 340 -40.09 0.49 9.96
C GLY A 340 -40.30 0.05 11.42
N ASP A 341 -41.54 -0.27 11.79
CA ASP A 341 -41.88 -0.63 13.18
C ASP A 341 -41.36 -2.02 13.63
N ASP A 342 -41.16 -2.94 12.67
CA ASP A 342 -40.74 -4.32 12.91
C ASP A 342 -40.08 -4.91 11.64
N VAL A 343 -39.08 -5.77 11.83
CA VAL A 343 -38.27 -6.41 10.78
C VAL A 343 -39.16 -7.09 9.72
N ALA A 344 -40.23 -7.76 10.15
CA ALA A 344 -41.13 -8.48 9.25
C ALA A 344 -41.91 -7.59 8.26
N SER A 345 -41.98 -6.29 8.52
CA SER A 345 -42.68 -5.30 7.68
C SER A 345 -41.77 -4.16 7.24
N ALA A 346 -40.48 -4.23 7.54
CA ALA A 346 -39.52 -3.19 7.23
C ALA A 346 -39.36 -3.02 5.71
N THR A 347 -39.13 -1.78 5.29
CA THR A 347 -38.87 -1.42 3.90
C THR A 347 -37.39 -1.19 3.71
N ASN A 348 -36.79 -1.82 2.70
CA ASN A 348 -35.38 -1.63 2.39
C ASN A 348 -35.08 -0.17 2.00
N GLU A 349 -34.09 0.41 2.67
CA GLU A 349 -33.49 1.69 2.33
C GLU A 349 -32.84 1.60 0.95
N LYS A 350 -32.99 2.65 0.15
CA LYS A 350 -32.30 2.75 -1.13
C LYS A 350 -30.96 3.45 -0.92
N GLY A 351 -29.92 2.90 -1.53
CA GLY A 351 -28.57 3.38 -1.35
C GLY A 351 -27.55 2.42 -1.92
N THR A 352 -26.29 2.77 -1.75
CA THR A 352 -25.15 2.03 -2.29
C THR A 352 -24.24 1.56 -1.17
N PHE A 353 -23.82 0.30 -1.24
CA PHE A 353 -22.80 -0.30 -0.39
C PHE A 353 -21.43 -0.17 -1.06
N ALA A 354 -20.47 0.39 -0.34
CA ALA A 354 -19.07 0.48 -0.76
C ALA A 354 -18.19 -0.19 0.29
N ILE A 355 -17.12 -0.85 -0.14
CA ILE A 355 -16.15 -1.48 0.75
C ILE A 355 -14.81 -0.73 0.72
N SER A 356 -14.20 -0.58 1.88
CA SER A 356 -12.92 0.12 2.08
C SER A 356 -12.13 -0.50 3.23
N ASN A 357 -11.04 0.16 3.66
CA ASN A 357 -10.21 -0.24 4.79
C ASN A 357 -9.62 -1.65 4.65
N GLY A 358 -8.82 -1.88 3.61
CA GLY A 358 -8.25 -3.21 3.35
C GLY A 358 -9.32 -4.28 3.09
N TYR A 359 -10.46 -3.88 2.50
CA TYR A 359 -11.63 -4.72 2.26
C TYR A 359 -12.31 -5.26 3.53
N ARG A 360 -12.20 -4.55 4.66
CA ARG A 360 -12.79 -5.00 5.95
C ARG A 360 -14.00 -4.20 6.38
N THR A 361 -14.26 -3.03 5.80
CA THR A 361 -15.35 -2.15 6.23
C THR A 361 -16.30 -1.88 5.09
N VAL A 362 -17.57 -2.26 5.24
CA VAL A 362 -18.65 -1.97 4.28
C VAL A 362 -19.51 -0.83 4.81
N GLU A 363 -19.71 0.21 4.00
CA GLU A 363 -20.50 1.38 4.34
C GLU A 363 -21.68 1.54 3.39
N PHE A 364 -22.87 1.79 3.94
CA PHE A 364 -24.09 2.10 3.21
C PHE A 364 -24.31 3.62 3.17
N THR A 365 -24.43 4.16 1.96
CA THR A 365 -24.83 5.55 1.74
C THR A 365 -26.24 5.58 1.14
N PRO A 366 -27.23 6.20 1.81
CA PRO A 366 -28.58 6.33 1.28
C PRO A 366 -28.63 7.17 -0.02
N ASP A 367 -29.72 7.05 -0.77
CA ASP A 367 -29.94 7.84 -2.00
C ASP A 367 -30.76 9.13 -1.76
N GLU A 368 -31.38 9.28 -0.58
CA GLU A 368 -32.24 10.43 -0.29
C GLU A 368 -31.43 11.67 0.10
N ALA A 369 -31.31 12.63 -0.83
CA ALA A 369 -30.72 13.93 -0.53
C ALA A 369 -31.58 14.72 0.49
N CYS A 370 -30.97 15.12 1.60
CA CYS A 370 -31.66 15.74 2.74
C CYS A 370 -31.04 17.05 3.22
N GLY A 371 -29.82 17.37 2.77
CA GLY A 371 -29.11 18.57 3.22
C GLY A 371 -27.88 18.88 2.38
N GLN A 372 -27.14 19.90 2.81
CA GLN A 372 -25.81 20.22 2.30
C GLN A 372 -24.86 20.37 3.47
N ASP A 373 -23.65 19.86 3.30
CA ASP A 373 -22.59 20.05 4.29
C ASP A 373 -21.97 21.47 4.17
N PRO A 374 -21.10 21.89 5.10
CA PRO A 374 -20.44 23.20 5.03
C PRO A 374 -19.59 23.42 3.77
N CYS A 375 -19.20 22.37 3.05
CA CYS A 375 -18.50 22.45 1.77
C CYS A 375 -19.43 22.66 0.57
N GLY A 376 -20.74 22.51 0.76
CA GLY A 376 -21.74 22.54 -0.28
C GLY A 376 -21.96 21.20 -0.99
N ASP A 377 -21.36 20.11 -0.48
CA ASP A 377 -21.66 18.77 -0.98
C ASP A 377 -23.03 18.31 -0.46
N THR A 378 -23.69 17.43 -1.20
CA THR A 378 -25.00 16.90 -0.80
C THR A 378 -24.84 15.88 0.32
N ILE A 379 -25.67 16.02 1.36
CA ILE A 379 -25.82 15.03 2.43
C ILE A 379 -26.98 14.10 2.05
N TYR A 380 -26.77 12.80 2.18
CA TYR A 380 -27.80 11.79 1.97
C TYR A 380 -28.22 11.16 3.29
N CYS A 381 -29.52 10.96 3.50
CA CYS A 381 -30.03 10.54 4.79
C CYS A 381 -30.81 9.23 4.72
N LEU A 382 -30.74 8.50 5.83
CA LEU A 382 -31.73 7.49 6.18
C LEU A 382 -33.09 8.16 6.39
N HIS A 383 -34.18 7.39 6.41
CA HIS A 383 -35.47 7.92 6.81
C HIS A 383 -35.39 8.42 8.27
N GLY A 384 -35.95 9.60 8.54
CA GLY A 384 -35.92 10.25 9.86
C GLY A 384 -37.09 9.83 10.75
N ASN A 385 -36.89 9.81 12.07
CA ASN A 385 -37.85 9.31 13.08
C ASN A 385 -38.31 7.87 12.82
N GLU A 386 -37.43 7.04 12.26
CA GLU A 386 -37.70 5.64 11.97
C GLU A 386 -36.82 4.74 12.82
N THR A 387 -37.24 3.48 12.96
CA THR A 387 -36.38 2.41 13.49
C THR A 387 -35.69 1.74 12.33
N ILE A 388 -34.36 1.66 12.38
CA ILE A 388 -33.51 1.08 11.34
C ILE A 388 -33.00 -0.29 11.79
N PHE A 389 -33.06 -1.25 10.87
CA PHE A 389 -32.54 -2.61 10.99
C PHE A 389 -31.42 -2.82 9.99
N VAL A 390 -30.42 -3.60 10.38
CA VAL A 390 -29.29 -3.96 9.52
C VAL A 390 -29.11 -5.47 9.59
N THR A 391 -29.12 -6.12 8.43
CA THR A 391 -28.89 -7.56 8.31
C THR A 391 -27.75 -7.80 7.33
N ALA A 392 -26.75 -8.58 7.75
CA ALA A 392 -25.66 -9.04 6.90
C ALA A 392 -25.81 -10.56 6.74
N HIS A 393 -26.03 -11.03 5.52
CA HIS A 393 -26.40 -12.42 5.26
C HIS A 393 -25.17 -13.31 5.08
N ALA A 394 -25.19 -14.46 5.72
CA ALA A 394 -24.19 -15.50 5.48
C ALA A 394 -24.42 -16.18 4.13
N ALA A 395 -23.35 -16.55 3.44
CA ALA A 395 -23.43 -17.24 2.17
C ALA A 395 -23.84 -18.71 2.35
N THR A 396 -24.51 -19.27 1.36
CA THR A 396 -24.83 -20.70 1.37
C THR A 396 -23.55 -21.54 1.43
N LEU A 397 -23.49 -22.54 2.30
CA LEU A 397 -22.32 -23.39 2.44
C LEU A 397 -22.14 -24.37 1.27
N GLY A 398 -20.87 -24.59 0.92
CA GLY A 398 -20.44 -25.61 -0.03
C GLY A 398 -20.40 -27.02 0.59
N THR A 399 -19.75 -27.95 -0.11
CA THR A 399 -19.62 -29.34 0.36
C THR A 399 -18.64 -29.51 1.51
N ASP A 400 -17.76 -28.53 1.73
CA ASP A 400 -16.69 -28.56 2.71
C ASP A 400 -16.72 -27.25 3.54
N PRO A 401 -17.65 -27.09 4.50
CA PRO A 401 -17.69 -25.92 5.38
C PRO A 401 -16.33 -25.63 6.04
N PRO A 402 -15.99 -24.35 6.29
CA PRO A 402 -16.85 -23.18 6.17
C PRO A 402 -16.90 -22.53 4.77
N GLN A 403 -16.32 -23.17 3.76
CA GLN A 403 -16.30 -22.65 2.39
C GLN A 403 -17.72 -22.49 1.84
N ALA A 404 -17.99 -21.34 1.25
CA ALA A 404 -19.25 -21.02 0.64
C ALA A 404 -19.39 -21.63 -0.77
N TYR A 405 -20.64 -21.87 -1.16
CA TYR A 405 -21.00 -22.31 -2.50
C TYR A 405 -21.10 -21.11 -3.44
N SER A 406 -20.34 -21.11 -4.53
CA SER A 406 -20.46 -20.08 -5.56
C SER A 406 -21.52 -20.43 -6.61
N VAL A 407 -22.39 -19.47 -6.91
CA VAL A 407 -23.40 -19.52 -7.97
C VAL A 407 -22.93 -18.62 -9.10
N SER A 408 -22.58 -19.23 -10.25
CA SER A 408 -22.07 -18.47 -11.41
C SER A 408 -20.86 -17.58 -11.08
N ALA A 409 -19.92 -18.10 -10.26
CA ALA A 409 -18.74 -17.40 -9.75
C ALA A 409 -18.99 -16.28 -8.71
N THR A 410 -20.25 -16.01 -8.34
CA THR A 410 -20.63 -15.07 -7.28
C THR A 410 -21.20 -15.80 -6.05
N PHE A 411 -21.40 -15.09 -4.94
CA PHE A 411 -21.95 -15.64 -3.70
C PHE A 411 -23.30 -15.00 -3.38
N ASP A 412 -24.20 -15.78 -2.78
CA ASP A 412 -25.53 -15.35 -2.36
C ASP A 412 -25.58 -14.76 -0.95
N GLY A 413 -24.41 -14.56 -0.35
CA GLY A 413 -24.19 -13.90 0.93
C GLY A 413 -22.74 -13.46 1.07
N LEU A 414 -22.37 -13.00 2.26
CA LEU A 414 -21.04 -12.49 2.58
C LEU A 414 -20.04 -13.62 2.78
N VAL A 415 -18.86 -13.44 2.17
CA VAL A 415 -17.71 -14.34 2.29
C VAL A 415 -16.42 -13.55 2.48
N ASP A 416 -15.43 -14.15 3.12
CA ASP A 416 -14.08 -13.59 3.22
C ASP A 416 -13.26 -13.75 1.93
N ALA A 417 -11.98 -13.36 1.99
CA ALA A 417 -11.04 -13.52 0.90
C ALA A 417 -10.56 -14.95 0.63
N ALA A 418 -10.86 -15.88 1.52
CA ALA A 418 -10.66 -17.31 1.36
C ALA A 418 -11.95 -18.04 0.92
N ALA A 419 -13.04 -17.30 0.65
CA ALA A 419 -14.38 -17.79 0.34
C ALA A 419 -15.07 -18.58 1.48
N ASN A 420 -14.72 -18.35 2.75
CA ASN A 420 -15.50 -18.85 3.88
C ASN A 420 -16.75 -17.99 4.07
N SER A 421 -17.89 -18.61 4.37
CA SER A 421 -19.13 -17.91 4.73
C SER A 421 -18.99 -17.17 6.06
N LEU A 422 -19.64 -16.01 6.17
CA LEU A 422 -19.80 -15.27 7.42
C LEU A 422 -20.31 -16.16 8.56
N ASP A 423 -19.68 -16.02 9.72
CA ASP A 423 -20.18 -16.41 11.04
C ASP A 423 -20.68 -15.13 11.75
N GLY A 424 -21.95 -14.77 11.51
CA GLY A 424 -22.55 -13.57 12.06
C GLY A 424 -22.97 -13.71 13.52
N ASN A 425 -22.94 -14.92 14.09
CA ASN A 425 -23.30 -15.16 15.48
C ASN A 425 -22.06 -15.27 16.42
N ASP A 426 -20.86 -15.35 15.83
CA ASP A 426 -19.53 -15.40 16.48
C ASP A 426 -19.38 -16.62 17.42
N ASP A 427 -19.93 -17.77 17.05
CA ASP A 427 -19.76 -19.04 17.77
C ASP A 427 -18.58 -19.89 17.29
N GLY A 428 -17.92 -19.46 16.21
CA GLY A 428 -16.74 -20.06 15.61
C GLY A 428 -17.03 -21.10 14.53
N GLU A 429 -18.29 -21.29 14.14
CA GLU A 429 -18.70 -22.25 13.12
C GLU A 429 -19.58 -21.57 12.07
N ALA A 430 -19.20 -21.65 10.78
CA ALA A 430 -20.09 -21.19 9.71
C ALA A 430 -21.23 -22.21 9.48
N GLN A 431 -22.47 -21.73 9.57
CA GLN A 431 -23.74 -22.43 9.41
C GLN A 431 -24.53 -21.97 8.18
N GLY A 432 -24.03 -20.97 7.47
CA GLY A 432 -24.51 -20.56 6.16
C GLY A 432 -25.85 -19.82 6.15
N SER A 433 -26.52 -19.89 5.00
CA SER A 433 -27.72 -19.09 4.72
C SER A 433 -28.99 -19.78 5.21
N ARG A 434 -30.06 -19.02 5.45
CA ARG A 434 -31.39 -19.55 5.81
C ARG A 434 -31.99 -20.54 4.80
N SER A 435 -31.39 -20.67 3.62
CA SER A 435 -31.89 -21.50 2.52
C SER A 435 -31.18 -22.84 2.39
N ASP A 436 -30.13 -23.08 3.17
CA ASP A 436 -29.39 -24.33 3.14
C ASP A 436 -30.01 -25.43 4.03
N ASP A 437 -29.48 -26.65 3.89
CA ASP A 437 -29.92 -27.84 4.64
C ASP A 437 -29.19 -27.96 6.00
N VAL A 438 -28.41 -26.96 6.42
CA VAL A 438 -27.66 -26.95 7.69
C VAL A 438 -28.56 -26.42 8.81
N ASP A 439 -28.44 -26.98 10.01
CA ASP A 439 -29.26 -26.57 11.17
C ASP A 439 -28.63 -25.33 11.82
N GLY A 440 -29.10 -24.14 11.44
CA GLY A 440 -28.57 -22.86 11.90
C GLY A 440 -28.82 -21.72 10.91
N THR A 441 -28.34 -20.52 11.24
CA THR A 441 -28.16 -19.41 10.30
C THR A 441 -27.18 -18.44 10.93
N ASP A 442 -26.24 -17.97 10.13
CA ASP A 442 -25.21 -17.02 10.56
C ASP A 442 -25.40 -15.62 9.99
N ASP A 443 -26.64 -15.31 9.64
CA ASP A 443 -27.02 -13.94 9.37
C ASP A 443 -26.73 -13.10 10.62
N TYR A 444 -25.90 -12.07 10.46
CA TYR A 444 -25.76 -11.04 11.48
C TYR A 444 -26.99 -10.14 11.46
N GLU A 445 -27.71 -10.05 12.58
CA GLU A 445 -28.86 -9.16 12.73
C GLU A 445 -28.61 -8.11 13.81
N LEU A 446 -28.49 -6.85 13.40
CA LEU A 446 -28.50 -5.73 14.34
C LEU A 446 -29.93 -5.52 14.85
N PRO A 447 -30.21 -5.61 16.16
CA PRO A 447 -31.58 -5.52 16.67
C PRO A 447 -32.34 -4.26 16.26
N SER A 448 -31.71 -3.08 16.33
CA SER A 448 -32.11 -1.83 15.67
C SER A 448 -31.37 -0.62 16.26
N PHE A 449 -31.41 0.52 15.56
CA PHE A 449 -31.18 1.86 16.12
C PHE A 449 -32.28 2.81 15.64
N THR A 450 -32.42 3.99 16.24
CA THR A 450 -33.38 5.01 15.81
C THR A 450 -32.70 6.20 15.15
N THR A 451 -33.39 6.81 14.20
CA THR A 451 -32.98 8.07 13.60
C THR A 451 -33.85 9.22 14.09
N THR A 452 -33.30 10.42 14.15
CA THR A 452 -34.02 11.67 14.37
C THR A 452 -34.28 12.40 13.05
N ASP A 453 -35.10 13.45 13.05
CA ASP A 453 -35.23 14.37 11.90
C ASP A 453 -34.07 15.35 11.77
N ASP A 454 -33.20 15.44 12.78
CA ASP A 454 -32.10 16.39 12.83
C ASP A 454 -30.89 15.88 12.02
N LEU A 455 -30.05 16.81 11.59
CA LEU A 455 -28.74 16.54 11.00
C LEU A 455 -27.66 16.83 12.03
N ASN A 456 -26.67 15.94 12.13
CA ASN A 456 -25.42 16.25 12.81
C ASN A 456 -24.57 17.10 11.85
N ASP A 457 -24.14 18.28 12.28
CA ASP A 457 -23.32 19.21 11.51
C ASP A 457 -21.92 19.42 12.12
N ASP A 458 -21.46 18.49 12.96
CA ASP A 458 -20.14 18.52 13.59
C ASP A 458 -19.05 18.38 12.52
N VAL A 459 -18.21 19.42 12.43
CA VAL A 459 -17.13 19.50 11.44
C VAL A 459 -15.89 18.78 11.96
N PRO A 460 -15.39 17.74 11.27
CA PRO A 460 -14.16 17.06 11.65
C PRO A 460 -12.95 17.98 11.50
N HIS A 461 -11.93 17.79 12.33
CA HIS A 461 -10.61 18.41 12.21
C HIS A 461 -9.48 17.44 12.52
N ILE A 462 -8.27 17.76 12.05
CA ILE A 462 -7.08 16.96 12.33
C ILE A 462 -6.55 17.37 13.71
N ALA A 463 -6.66 16.45 14.67
CA ALA A 463 -6.16 16.61 16.03
C ALA A 463 -4.64 16.40 16.11
N ASP A 464 -4.11 15.43 15.36
CA ASP A 464 -2.67 15.11 15.38
C ASP A 464 -2.20 14.48 14.06
N MET A 465 -0.89 14.56 13.81
CA MET A 465 -0.22 13.86 12.70
C MET A 465 1.14 13.34 13.11
N SER A 466 1.45 12.10 12.74
CA SER A 466 2.74 11.44 12.99
C SER A 466 3.26 10.82 11.70
N ALA A 467 4.41 11.19 11.13
CA ALA A 467 5.39 12.13 11.67
C ALA A 467 4.92 13.59 11.69
N GLY A 468 5.34 14.30 12.73
CA GLY A 468 4.97 15.69 12.97
C GLY A 468 5.58 16.66 11.95
N ILE A 469 5.04 17.88 11.91
CA ILE A 469 5.52 18.92 11.00
C ILE A 469 6.98 19.28 11.31
N ASN A 470 7.86 19.11 10.32
CA ASN A 470 9.32 19.29 10.44
C ASN A 470 10.00 18.34 11.44
N GLU A 471 9.38 17.20 11.74
CA GLU A 471 10.04 16.17 12.50
C GLU A 471 11.24 15.63 11.71
N GLY A 472 12.42 15.68 12.33
CA GLY A 472 13.64 15.11 11.76
C GLY A 472 13.86 13.70 12.27
N LEU A 473 14.58 12.89 11.49
CA LEU A 473 14.94 11.50 11.85
C LEU A 473 13.74 10.54 11.95
N VAL A 474 12.66 10.82 11.21
CA VAL A 474 11.57 9.86 10.98
C VAL A 474 12.14 8.64 10.26
N ASP A 475 11.67 7.44 10.63
CA ASP A 475 12.02 6.21 9.92
C ASP A 475 11.53 6.29 8.46
N GLN A 476 12.29 5.73 7.53
CA GLN A 476 12.00 5.83 6.09
C GLN A 476 10.79 4.98 5.68
N ASP A 477 10.47 3.98 6.50
CA ASP A 477 9.38 3.02 6.31
C ASP A 477 8.28 3.19 7.39
N ALA A 478 8.35 4.23 8.23
CA ALA A 478 7.30 4.49 9.21
C ALA A 478 6.04 5.00 8.50
N ASP A 479 4.91 4.36 8.77
CA ASP A 479 3.61 4.83 8.34
C ASP A 479 3.35 6.26 8.84
N LEU A 480 2.54 6.99 8.07
CA LEU A 480 2.07 8.31 8.44
C LEU A 480 0.63 8.22 8.97
N ASP A 481 0.43 8.63 10.20
CA ASP A 481 -0.85 8.64 10.89
C ASP A 481 -1.46 10.05 10.90
N ILE A 482 -2.75 10.14 10.59
CA ILE A 482 -3.55 11.37 10.64
C ILE A 482 -4.73 11.11 11.57
N THR A 483 -4.74 11.75 12.74
CA THR A 483 -5.77 11.60 13.75
C THR A 483 -6.86 12.66 13.54
N PHE A 484 -8.08 12.23 13.29
CA PHE A 484 -9.28 13.07 13.26
C PHE A 484 -9.98 12.99 14.61
N ASP A 485 -10.54 14.09 15.09
CA ASP A 485 -11.17 14.22 16.41
C ASP A 485 -12.53 13.51 16.58
N ILE A 486 -13.09 13.00 15.50
CA ILE A 486 -14.44 12.43 15.42
C ILE A 486 -14.42 11.17 14.53
N PRO A 487 -15.40 10.25 14.63
CA PRO A 487 -15.49 9.10 13.74
C PRO A 487 -15.61 9.50 12.27
N MET A 488 -14.75 8.93 11.43
CA MET A 488 -14.64 9.26 10.01
C MET A 488 -15.18 8.15 9.11
N LYS A 489 -15.81 8.57 8.01
CA LYS A 489 -16.35 7.67 6.98
C LYS A 489 -15.20 7.04 6.19
N SER A 490 -15.05 5.73 6.32
CA SER A 490 -13.93 4.94 5.79
C SER A 490 -13.78 5.06 4.28
N SER A 491 -14.89 5.03 3.54
CA SER A 491 -14.89 5.15 2.08
C SER A 491 -14.36 6.49 1.57
N THR A 492 -14.24 7.50 2.44
CA THR A 492 -13.66 8.81 2.11
C THR A 492 -12.20 8.97 2.54
N LEU A 493 -11.68 8.06 3.39
CA LEU A 493 -10.27 7.98 3.76
C LEU A 493 -9.50 7.19 2.70
N ASN A 494 -9.45 7.76 1.51
CA ASN A 494 -8.98 7.11 0.29
C ASN A 494 -7.94 8.00 -0.41
N SER A 495 -7.29 7.46 -1.43
CA SER A 495 -6.16 8.12 -2.07
C SER A 495 -6.55 9.30 -2.96
N ALA A 496 -7.84 9.45 -3.29
CA ALA A 496 -8.36 10.65 -3.93
C ALA A 496 -8.48 11.84 -2.96
N ASN A 497 -8.68 11.56 -1.67
CA ASN A 497 -8.89 12.58 -0.66
C ASN A 497 -7.68 12.81 0.25
N ILE A 498 -6.79 11.82 0.38
CA ILE A 498 -5.54 11.88 1.13
C ILE A 498 -4.42 11.40 0.21
N SER A 499 -3.56 12.31 -0.22
CA SER A 499 -2.41 12.00 -1.09
C SER A 499 -1.08 12.29 -0.40
N LEU A 500 0.02 11.73 -0.91
CA LEU A 500 1.36 11.96 -0.38
C LEU A 500 2.25 12.67 -1.40
N TRP A 501 2.75 13.86 -1.06
CA TRP A 501 3.75 14.57 -1.87
C TRP A 501 5.14 13.92 -1.68
N PRO A 502 6.05 13.88 -2.69
CA PRO A 502 6.08 14.61 -3.98
C PRO A 502 5.57 13.86 -5.20
N ASP A 503 4.61 12.95 -5.07
CA ASP A 503 3.97 12.41 -6.27
C ASP A 503 3.39 13.53 -7.18
N PRO A 504 3.51 13.47 -8.52
CA PRO A 504 4.11 12.42 -9.36
C PRO A 504 5.61 12.61 -9.68
N TRP A 505 6.30 13.56 -9.04
CA TRP A 505 7.71 13.86 -9.32
C TRP A 505 8.67 12.80 -8.77
N TYR A 506 8.23 12.08 -7.74
CA TYR A 506 8.86 10.86 -7.25
C TYR A 506 7.78 9.79 -7.20
N GLU A 507 7.90 8.78 -8.07
CA GLU A 507 6.95 7.68 -8.10
C GLU A 507 7.23 6.74 -6.91
N PHE A 508 6.23 6.53 -6.07
CA PHE A 508 6.21 5.52 -5.02
C PHE A 508 4.76 5.12 -4.76
N TRP A 509 4.57 3.94 -4.19
CA TRP A 509 3.24 3.49 -3.80
C TRP A 509 2.87 4.07 -2.43
N PHE A 510 1.59 4.36 -2.23
CA PHE A 510 1.02 4.53 -0.90
C PHE A 510 -0.41 3.99 -0.85
N SER A 511 -0.84 3.53 0.32
CA SER A 511 -2.17 3.00 0.59
C SER A 511 -2.71 3.54 1.90
N LEU A 512 -4.03 3.52 2.04
CA LEU A 512 -4.70 4.00 3.24
C LEU A 512 -5.47 2.90 3.95
N SER A 513 -5.37 2.93 5.27
CA SER A 513 -6.22 2.16 6.17
C SER A 513 -6.78 3.06 7.27
N LYS A 514 -7.77 2.55 7.98
CA LYS A 514 -8.54 3.25 8.99
C LYS A 514 -8.51 2.45 10.30
N THR A 515 -8.17 3.14 11.38
CA THR A 515 -8.27 2.61 12.75
C THR A 515 -9.22 3.46 13.57
N ASP A 516 -10.27 2.85 14.10
CA ASP A 516 -11.21 3.50 15.01
C ASP A 516 -10.78 3.30 16.47
N HIS A 517 -10.87 4.36 17.27
CA HIS A 517 -10.57 4.34 18.69
C HIS A 517 -11.83 4.54 19.51
N TYR A 518 -11.99 3.70 20.54
CA TYR A 518 -13.23 3.57 21.28
C TYR A 518 -13.11 4.12 22.70
N VAL A 519 -14.18 4.77 23.17
CA VAL A 519 -14.39 5.10 24.59
C VAL A 519 -15.64 4.37 25.07
N GLY A 520 -15.43 3.28 25.80
CA GLY A 520 -16.51 2.32 26.04
C GLY A 520 -16.81 1.56 24.76
N ASP A 521 -18.06 1.57 24.33
CA ASP A 521 -18.53 0.86 23.13
C ASP A 521 -18.77 1.80 21.93
N ASP A 522 -18.49 3.10 22.08
CA ASP A 522 -18.68 4.11 21.04
C ASP A 522 -17.32 4.50 20.44
N VAL A 523 -17.29 4.74 19.12
CA VAL A 523 -16.10 5.31 18.46
C VAL A 523 -16.00 6.78 18.87
N ASP A 524 -14.84 7.13 19.42
CA ASP A 524 -14.52 8.49 19.87
C ASP A 524 -13.84 9.27 18.73
N TYR A 525 -12.83 8.66 18.10
CA TYR A 525 -12.02 9.30 17.07
C TYR A 525 -11.46 8.26 16.08
N THR A 526 -11.02 8.74 14.91
CA THR A 526 -10.46 7.87 13.85
C THR A 526 -9.04 8.30 13.48
N VAL A 527 -8.16 7.32 13.27
CA VAL A 527 -6.84 7.52 12.68
C VAL A 527 -6.85 6.97 11.26
N ALA A 528 -6.43 7.79 10.29
CA ALA A 528 -6.09 7.33 8.95
C ALA A 528 -4.60 7.02 8.89
N ASN A 529 -4.25 5.78 8.60
CA ASN A 529 -2.87 5.32 8.47
C ASN A 529 -2.51 5.32 6.98
N VAL A 530 -1.39 5.96 6.62
CA VAL A 530 -0.88 6.04 5.25
C VAL A 530 0.42 5.25 5.18
N SER A 531 0.31 4.02 4.67
CA SER A 531 1.48 3.18 4.38
C SER A 531 2.08 3.55 3.04
N HIS A 532 3.40 3.50 2.92
CA HIS A 532 4.10 3.90 1.72
C HIS A 532 5.41 3.13 1.52
N GLY A 533 5.94 3.15 0.30
CA GLY A 533 7.27 2.62 0.03
C GLY A 533 8.37 3.42 0.73
N THR A 534 9.59 2.88 0.78
CA THR A 534 10.73 3.52 1.45
C THR A 534 11.00 4.93 0.91
N LEU A 535 10.88 5.93 1.80
CA LEU A 535 11.13 7.32 1.46
C LEU A 535 12.60 7.69 1.65
N VAL A 536 13.18 8.33 0.64
CA VAL A 536 14.59 8.73 0.66
C VAL A 536 14.70 10.18 1.10
N SER A 537 15.62 10.47 2.03
CA SER A 537 15.84 11.82 2.55
C SER A 537 16.41 12.77 1.46
N PRO A 538 16.16 14.09 1.55
CA PRO A 538 16.80 15.06 0.65
C PRO A 538 18.33 15.07 0.69
N ASP A 539 18.92 14.71 1.84
CA ASP A 539 20.37 14.60 2.01
C ASP A 539 20.96 13.47 1.15
N ASP A 540 20.14 12.45 0.85
CA ASP A 540 20.47 11.30 0.01
C ASP A 540 19.87 11.39 -1.41
N LEU A 541 19.59 12.62 -1.89
CA LEU A 541 18.96 12.88 -3.21
C LEU A 541 17.51 12.42 -3.35
N GLY A 542 16.81 12.20 -2.23
CA GLY A 542 15.37 12.03 -2.18
C GLY A 542 14.63 13.36 -1.98
N TRP A 543 13.47 13.30 -1.33
CA TRP A 543 12.54 14.43 -1.21
C TRP A 543 11.95 14.51 0.19
N ASN A 544 11.51 15.70 0.58
CA ASN A 544 10.58 15.83 1.70
C ASN A 544 9.25 15.21 1.30
N TYR A 545 8.47 14.74 2.26
CA TYR A 545 7.13 14.26 2.03
C TYR A 545 6.17 14.93 3.02
N TRP A 546 4.90 15.00 2.65
CA TRP A 546 3.81 15.42 3.52
C TRP A 546 2.48 14.96 2.94
N PRO A 547 1.48 14.65 3.78
CA PRO A 547 0.15 14.35 3.28
C PRO A 547 -0.55 15.62 2.83
N THR A 548 -1.43 15.47 1.84
CA THR A 548 -2.42 16.47 1.48
C THR A 548 -3.80 15.87 1.76
N VAL A 549 -4.50 16.44 2.75
CA VAL A 549 -5.87 16.04 3.08
C VAL A 549 -6.82 17.07 2.48
N THR A 550 -7.75 16.60 1.66
CA THR A 550 -8.74 17.46 0.99
C THR A 550 -10.04 17.51 1.79
N ARG A 551 -10.91 18.46 1.43
CA ARG A 551 -12.29 18.54 1.94
C ARG A 551 -13.16 17.33 1.57
N GLY A 552 -12.68 16.42 0.73
CA GLY A 552 -13.42 15.21 0.35
C GLY A 552 -13.48 14.16 1.46
N VAL A 553 -12.63 14.28 2.48
CA VAL A 553 -12.71 13.50 3.72
C VAL A 553 -13.95 13.92 4.52
N LYS A 554 -14.74 12.94 4.97
CA LYS A 554 -16.01 13.18 5.68
C LYS A 554 -16.09 12.41 6.99
N SER A 555 -16.77 12.99 7.98
CA SER A 555 -17.19 12.28 9.20
C SER A 555 -18.21 11.18 8.86
N ASN A 556 -18.50 10.30 9.82
CA ASN A 556 -19.57 9.30 9.68
C ASN A 556 -20.94 9.93 9.39
N TRP A 557 -21.16 11.20 9.75
CA TRP A 557 -22.38 11.96 9.41
C TRP A 557 -22.29 12.68 8.07
N GLN A 558 -21.32 12.30 7.23
CA GLN A 558 -21.09 12.85 5.89
C GLN A 558 -20.73 14.35 5.89
N ILE A 559 -20.28 14.88 7.03
CA ILE A 559 -19.82 16.27 7.13
C ILE A 559 -18.38 16.34 6.67
N CYS A 560 -18.14 17.14 5.63
CA CYS A 560 -16.79 17.38 5.14
C CYS A 560 -15.90 18.06 6.17
N MET A 561 -14.61 17.82 6.07
CA MET A 561 -13.61 18.60 6.79
C MET A 561 -13.50 20.01 6.17
N TYR A 562 -14.04 21.04 6.85
CA TYR A 562 -14.04 22.42 6.35
C TYR A 562 -13.93 23.53 7.41
N PRO A 563 -12.95 24.44 7.29
CA PRO A 563 -11.75 24.31 6.46
C PRO A 563 -10.87 23.18 7.01
N ALA A 564 -10.03 22.58 6.16
CA ALA A 564 -8.98 21.69 6.63
C ALA A 564 -8.05 22.44 7.59
N TYR A 565 -8.12 22.17 8.89
CA TYR A 565 -7.20 22.70 9.90
C TYR A 565 -5.99 21.77 10.02
N GLY A 566 -4.79 22.34 10.10
CA GLY A 566 -3.58 21.58 10.45
C GLY A 566 -3.43 21.39 11.97
N PRO A 567 -2.66 20.38 12.43
CA PRO A 567 -2.59 19.91 13.82
C PRO A 567 -1.94 20.88 14.85
N SER A 568 -1.73 22.16 14.51
CA SER A 568 -1.13 23.16 15.42
C SER A 568 -2.03 24.36 15.71
N ALA A 569 -3.34 24.22 15.51
CA ALA A 569 -4.33 25.26 15.80
C ALA A 569 -4.66 25.42 17.29
N GLU A 570 -4.32 24.45 18.14
CA GLU A 570 -4.76 24.41 19.55
C GLU A 570 -4.10 25.46 20.46
N ASP A 571 -2.94 26.00 20.07
CA ASP A 571 -2.18 26.98 20.89
C ASP A 571 -2.56 28.45 20.64
N ALA A 572 -3.63 28.71 19.89
CA ALA A 572 -4.04 30.08 19.61
C ALA A 572 -5.50 30.34 19.98
N ALA A 573 -5.67 30.87 21.19
CA ALA A 573 -6.88 31.59 21.62
C ALA A 573 -7.26 32.81 20.73
N ASP A 574 -6.69 32.93 19.53
CA ASP A 574 -6.80 34.04 18.58
C ASP A 574 -6.76 33.56 17.10
N LEU A 575 -6.89 32.26 16.81
CA LEU A 575 -6.95 31.75 15.43
C LEU A 575 -8.40 31.49 15.00
N THR A 576 -9.17 32.55 14.81
CA THR A 576 -10.39 32.43 14.03
C THR A 576 -10.05 32.58 12.55
N CYS A 577 -10.49 31.65 11.69
CA CYS A 577 -10.70 31.95 10.27
C CYS A 577 -11.84 32.98 10.03
N ASN A 578 -12.15 33.78 11.06
CA ASN A 578 -12.98 34.97 11.02
C ASN A 578 -12.07 36.19 10.98
N GLY A 579 -12.29 37.03 9.97
CA GLY A 579 -12.00 38.45 10.12
C GLY A 579 -12.91 39.06 11.19
N GLY A 580 -12.57 38.91 12.46
CA GLY A 580 -13.12 39.69 13.56
C GLY A 580 -14.40 39.19 14.23
N SER A 581 -14.63 39.71 15.43
CA SER A 581 -15.76 39.41 16.32
C SER A 581 -17.12 39.83 15.76
N TYR A 582 -17.68 39.10 14.79
CA TYR A 582 -19.12 39.09 14.53
C TYR A 582 -19.55 37.70 14.06
N SER A 583 -20.65 37.22 14.63
CA SER A 583 -21.49 36.15 14.10
C SER A 583 -21.70 36.33 12.60
N GLY A 584 -21.32 35.34 11.80
CA GLY A 584 -22.05 35.02 10.56
C GLY A 584 -21.34 35.03 9.21
N ASP A 585 -20.01 35.13 9.07
CA ASP A 585 -19.38 34.89 7.76
C ASP A 585 -17.93 34.41 7.92
N LEU A 586 -17.70 33.14 7.59
CA LEU A 586 -16.37 32.51 7.55
C LEU A 586 -15.59 33.16 6.40
N GLY A 587 -14.36 33.63 6.61
CA GLY A 587 -13.52 34.17 5.53
C GLY A 587 -13.13 33.14 4.47
N VAL A 588 -13.47 31.87 4.70
CA VAL A 588 -13.29 30.74 3.81
C VAL A 588 -14.43 30.73 2.79
N SER A 589 -14.10 30.69 1.50
CA SER A 589 -15.07 30.72 0.40
C SER A 589 -14.70 29.70 -0.66
N SER A 590 -15.54 29.48 -1.67
CA SER A 590 -15.17 28.65 -2.83
C SER A 590 -13.91 29.14 -3.56
N ALA A 591 -13.51 30.41 -3.38
CA ALA A 591 -12.28 30.97 -3.91
C ALA A 591 -11.07 30.85 -2.95
N LEU A 592 -11.31 30.59 -1.67
CA LEU A 592 -10.31 30.45 -0.60
C LEU A 592 -10.71 29.29 0.32
N PRO A 593 -10.66 28.02 -0.12
CA PRO A 593 -11.29 26.91 0.59
C PRO A 593 -10.46 26.35 1.75
N TYR A 594 -9.23 26.81 1.95
CA TYR A 594 -8.30 26.28 2.96
C TYR A 594 -8.10 27.30 4.09
N CYS A 595 -7.90 26.86 5.34
CA CYS A 595 -7.59 27.73 6.47
C CYS A 595 -6.23 27.37 7.05
N CYS A 596 -5.22 28.14 6.66
CA CYS A 596 -3.84 27.85 6.99
C CYS A 596 -3.38 28.75 8.12
N ASN A 597 -3.18 28.17 9.30
CA ASN A 597 -2.84 28.90 10.51
C ASN A 597 -3.82 30.08 10.76
N GLY A 598 -5.12 29.84 10.58
CA GLY A 598 -6.19 30.83 10.82
C GLY A 598 -6.39 31.85 9.71
N VAL A 599 -5.77 31.67 8.53
CA VAL A 599 -5.93 32.56 7.37
C VAL A 599 -6.54 31.78 6.20
N PRO A 600 -7.65 32.25 5.61
CA PRO A 600 -8.21 31.68 4.38
C PRO A 600 -7.20 31.76 3.21
N GLN A 601 -6.98 30.65 2.51
CA GLN A 601 -6.08 30.51 1.36
C GLN A 601 -6.78 29.87 0.18
N ALA A 602 -6.37 30.27 -1.04
CA ALA A 602 -6.82 29.65 -2.29
C ALA A 602 -6.21 28.26 -2.50
N THR A 603 -5.03 28.04 -1.92
CA THR A 603 -4.22 26.82 -2.04
C THR A 603 -4.17 26.08 -0.71
N ALA A 604 -3.99 24.75 -0.77
CA ALA A 604 -3.85 23.91 0.41
C ALA A 604 -2.73 24.43 1.32
N CYS A 605 -2.82 24.11 2.61
CA CYS A 605 -1.86 24.62 3.58
C CYS A 605 -0.47 24.06 3.31
N GLU A 606 0.34 24.89 2.64
CA GLU A 606 1.76 24.67 2.48
C GLU A 606 2.39 24.74 3.88
N THR A 607 2.90 23.61 4.34
CA THR A 607 3.74 23.53 5.55
C THR A 607 5.11 24.11 5.22
N GLY A 608 5.13 25.41 5.00
CA GLY A 608 6.33 26.16 4.67
C GLY A 608 6.04 27.63 4.72
N THR A 609 6.57 28.29 5.75
CA THR A 609 6.89 29.72 5.61
C THR A 609 7.70 29.86 4.33
N THR A 610 7.13 30.53 3.32
CA THR A 610 7.83 31.16 2.19
C THR A 610 9.32 30.84 2.14
N GLN A 611 9.68 29.65 1.66
CA GLN A 611 10.87 29.54 0.84
C GLN A 611 10.37 29.69 -0.58
N THR A 612 10.24 30.94 -1.00
CA THR A 612 10.76 31.25 -2.33
C THR A 612 12.10 30.53 -2.42
N SER A 613 12.21 29.49 -3.24
CA SER A 613 13.52 28.99 -3.62
C SER A 613 14.18 30.11 -4.41
N THR A 614 14.78 31.07 -3.71
CA THR A 614 15.72 31.99 -4.30
C THR A 614 16.95 31.14 -4.61
N GLY A 615 16.88 30.35 -5.68
CA GLY A 615 18.03 29.56 -6.14
C GLY A 615 17.79 28.34 -7.03
N ARG A 616 16.57 27.80 -7.23
CA ARG A 616 16.40 26.63 -8.11
C ARG A 616 15.59 26.94 -9.36
N VAL A 617 16.23 26.64 -10.48
CA VAL A 617 15.70 26.75 -11.85
C VAL A 617 15.54 25.34 -12.43
N ASP A 618 14.60 25.17 -13.36
CA ASP A 618 14.47 23.92 -14.13
C ASP A 618 15.73 23.61 -14.96
N ALA A 619 15.76 22.46 -15.63
CA ALA A 619 16.88 22.04 -16.48
C ALA A 619 17.19 23.00 -17.65
N VAL A 620 16.36 24.03 -17.87
CA VAL A 620 16.49 25.05 -18.92
C VAL A 620 16.70 26.46 -18.35
N GLY A 621 16.76 26.62 -17.02
CA GLY A 621 17.05 27.88 -16.36
C GLY A 621 15.83 28.75 -15.99
N ASN A 622 14.60 28.22 -16.04
CA ASN A 622 13.42 28.96 -15.60
C ASN A 622 13.18 28.79 -14.09
N PRO A 623 12.79 29.84 -13.36
CA PRO A 623 12.37 29.71 -11.96
C PRO A 623 11.24 28.67 -11.84
N ILE A 624 11.44 27.68 -10.96
CA ILE A 624 10.40 26.68 -10.69
C ILE A 624 9.28 27.39 -9.93
N THR A 625 8.16 27.57 -10.61
CA THR A 625 6.88 28.00 -10.02
C THR A 625 6.10 26.73 -9.68
N LEU A 626 5.62 26.64 -8.44
CA LEU A 626 4.69 25.58 -8.03
C LEU A 626 3.47 25.66 -8.95
N PRO A 627 3.04 24.56 -9.59
CA PRO A 627 1.81 24.58 -10.36
C PRO A 627 0.62 24.81 -9.41
N ASP A 628 -0.25 25.75 -9.77
CA ASP A 628 -1.59 25.85 -9.20
C ASP A 628 -2.29 24.49 -9.37
N SER A 629 -2.97 24.00 -8.34
CA SER A 629 -3.72 22.74 -8.33
C SER A 629 -5.01 22.79 -9.16
N ASN A 630 -4.96 23.41 -10.35
CA ASN A 630 -6.11 23.63 -11.23
C ASN A 630 -5.88 23.19 -12.70
N ASP A 631 -4.90 22.32 -12.97
CA ASP A 631 -4.79 21.62 -14.26
C ASP A 631 -4.68 20.11 -14.08
#